data_AF-A0A370X908-F1
#
_entry.id   AF-A0A370X908-F1
#
_cell.length_a   1.000
_cell.length_b   1.000
_cell.length_c   1.000
_cell.angle_alpha   90.00
_cell.angle_beta   90.00
_cell.angle_gamma   90.00
#
_symmetry.space_group_name_H-M   'P 1'
#
loop_
_entity.id
_entity.type
_entity.pdbx_description
1 polymer ?
#
loop_
_entity_poly.entity_id
_entity_poly.type
_entity_poly.pdbx_seq_one_letter_code
_entity_poly.pdbx_strand_id
1 'polypeptide(L)'
;MKTNVKAGSDEHKALFCKQFMDTYQDYDPQTLPWPQLSDADLERLRGVPFWQEVYHTERRAGAIVDAFTPHVADPVVREAIALQGLEERRHADLIRVMIERYGIDATAQPLEAMPDDLEKAFIDFGFGECLDSFLGFGAFKTARQSEFLPDALFDIFDMLMFEETRHIVFFINYMAWREKQRGLGPVRRTMKSLRFYGRAGGRLMGMVKRGQEPNDGKDFAVTQANMFLEGFSFRRFVEDCYRENARRMSAFDPDLMQPRLLPAIAGLALRGMKAWDAARSPWRKSAHIDRKAA
;
A
#
# COMPACT_ATOMS: atom_id res chain seq x y z
N MET A 1 15.55 10.05 27.87
CA MET A 1 16.84 9.95 27.15
C MET A 1 16.51 9.37 25.78
N LYS A 2 16.65 10.12 24.67
CA LYS A 2 16.35 9.55 23.34
C LYS A 2 17.51 8.61 22.98
N THR A 3 17.25 7.31 23.02
CA THR A 3 18.18 6.28 22.52
C THR A 3 18.22 6.39 21.00
N ASN A 4 19.21 7.06 20.42
CA ASN A 4 19.29 7.15 18.97
C ASN A 4 19.79 5.82 18.39
N VAL A 5 18.86 4.91 18.11
CA VAL A 5 19.17 3.59 17.55
C VAL A 5 19.73 3.75 16.13
N LYS A 6 20.96 3.30 15.93
CA LYS A 6 21.65 3.48 14.63
C LYS A 6 21.07 2.55 13.57
N ALA A 7 20.41 3.12 12.56
CA ALA A 7 19.87 2.38 11.41
C ALA A 7 20.84 1.29 10.87
N GLY A 8 20.34 0.06 10.84
CA GLY A 8 21.03 -1.16 10.42
C GLY A 8 22.07 -1.70 11.42
N SER A 9 22.13 -1.24 12.66
CA SER A 9 22.84 -1.96 13.74
C SER A 9 22.09 -3.24 14.16
N ASP A 10 22.70 -4.06 15.00
CA ASP A 10 22.00 -5.22 15.59
C ASP A 10 20.96 -4.81 16.63
N GLU A 11 21.17 -3.70 17.34
CA GLU A 11 20.15 -3.07 18.19
C GLU A 11 18.93 -2.64 17.35
N HIS A 12 19.17 -2.02 16.20
CA HIS A 12 18.11 -1.69 15.24
C HIS A 12 17.38 -2.93 14.73
N LYS A 13 18.13 -4.00 14.41
CA LYS A 13 17.56 -5.29 14.02
C LYS A 13 16.63 -5.87 15.09
N ALA A 14 17.10 -5.91 16.32
CA ALA A 14 16.32 -6.37 17.46
C ALA A 14 15.05 -5.52 17.63
N LEU A 15 15.15 -4.19 17.51
CA LEU A 15 14.02 -3.28 17.64
C LEU A 15 12.94 -3.52 16.57
N PHE A 16 13.31 -3.53 15.29
CA PHE A 16 12.30 -3.69 14.24
C PHE A 16 11.69 -5.09 14.20
N CYS A 17 12.46 -6.13 14.52
CA CYS A 17 11.91 -7.49 14.61
C CYS A 17 10.97 -7.60 15.81
N LYS A 18 11.39 -7.12 16.99
CA LYS A 18 10.56 -7.13 18.20
C LYS A 18 9.25 -6.37 17.99
N GLN A 19 9.30 -5.15 17.44
CA GLN A 19 8.07 -4.40 17.18
C GLN A 19 7.15 -5.13 16.19
N PHE A 20 7.71 -5.75 15.15
CA PHE A 20 6.91 -6.50 14.18
C PHE A 20 6.20 -7.70 14.84
N MET A 21 6.90 -8.45 15.70
CA MET A 21 6.34 -9.60 16.42
C MET A 21 5.32 -9.17 17.49
N ASP A 22 5.63 -8.15 18.29
CA ASP A 22 4.78 -7.70 19.41
C ASP A 22 3.45 -7.08 18.96
N THR A 23 3.41 -6.55 17.74
CA THR A 23 2.21 -5.90 17.16
C THR A 23 1.34 -6.87 16.36
N TYR A 24 1.67 -8.16 16.39
CA TYR A 24 0.85 -9.22 15.78
C TYR A 24 -0.57 -9.20 16.31
N GLN A 25 -1.53 -9.29 15.39
CA GLN A 25 -2.94 -9.46 15.71
C GLN A 25 -3.41 -10.79 15.15
N ASP A 26 -3.93 -11.65 16.02
CA ASP A 26 -4.50 -12.92 15.60
C ASP A 26 -5.98 -12.76 15.30
N TYR A 27 -6.39 -13.15 14.10
CA TYR A 27 -7.79 -13.21 13.71
C TYR A 27 -8.02 -14.31 12.67
N ASP A 28 -9.24 -14.86 12.67
CA ASP A 28 -9.71 -15.80 11.66
C ASP A 28 -10.65 -15.06 10.69
N PRO A 29 -10.28 -14.93 9.41
CA PRO A 29 -11.13 -14.29 8.41
C PRO A 29 -12.55 -14.84 8.32
N GLN A 30 -12.78 -16.13 8.61
CA GLN A 30 -14.10 -16.75 8.54
C GLN A 30 -15.07 -16.21 9.60
N THR A 31 -14.55 -15.89 10.79
CA THR A 31 -15.34 -15.54 11.98
C THR A 31 -15.42 -14.04 12.24
N LEU A 32 -14.79 -13.21 11.40
CA LEU A 32 -14.90 -11.76 11.50
C LEU A 32 -16.37 -11.29 11.44
N PRO A 33 -16.70 -10.12 12.02
CA PRO A 33 -18.07 -9.61 12.09
C PRO A 33 -18.55 -9.05 10.73
N TRP A 34 -18.60 -9.91 9.72
CA TRP A 34 -19.03 -9.58 8.37
C TRP A 34 -20.46 -9.01 8.36
N PRO A 35 -20.68 -7.76 7.93
CA PRO A 35 -22.02 -7.18 7.91
C PRO A 35 -22.90 -7.85 6.85
N GLN A 36 -24.21 -7.85 7.08
CA GLN A 36 -25.16 -8.02 5.98
C GLN A 36 -25.19 -6.72 5.17
N LEU A 37 -25.10 -6.84 3.85
CA LEU A 37 -25.09 -5.70 2.93
C LEU A 37 -26.46 -5.53 2.29
N SER A 38 -26.87 -4.28 2.07
CA SER A 38 -28.05 -3.99 1.25
C SER A 38 -27.79 -4.35 -0.22
N ASP A 39 -28.85 -4.46 -1.03
CA ASP A 39 -28.69 -4.72 -2.48
C ASP A 39 -27.82 -3.67 -3.16
N ALA A 40 -27.97 -2.39 -2.78
CA ALA A 40 -27.16 -1.29 -3.30
C ALA A 40 -25.69 -1.38 -2.87
N ASP A 41 -25.41 -1.80 -1.63
CA ASP A 41 -24.03 -2.02 -1.16
C ASP A 41 -23.39 -3.23 -1.85
N LEU A 42 -24.15 -4.30 -2.07
CA LEU A 42 -23.70 -5.47 -2.82
C LEU A 42 -23.36 -5.10 -4.27
N GLU A 43 -24.21 -4.29 -4.93
CA GLU A 43 -23.95 -3.81 -6.28
C GLU A 43 -22.66 -2.98 -6.33
N ARG A 44 -22.48 -2.03 -5.39
CA ARG A 44 -21.25 -1.24 -5.28
C ARG A 44 -20.02 -2.11 -5.03
N LEU A 45 -20.11 -3.06 -4.09
CA LEU A 45 -19.01 -3.97 -3.76
C LEU A 45 -18.63 -4.84 -4.97
N ARG A 46 -19.60 -5.48 -5.62
CA ARG A 46 -19.38 -6.35 -6.78
C ARG A 46 -18.91 -5.58 -8.01
N GLY A 47 -19.31 -4.32 -8.15
CA GLY A 47 -18.94 -3.45 -9.26
C GLY A 47 -17.50 -2.97 -9.24
N VAL A 48 -16.73 -3.23 -8.17
CA VAL A 48 -15.32 -2.89 -8.12
C VAL A 48 -14.53 -3.79 -9.10
N PRO A 49 -13.89 -3.23 -10.13
CA PRO A 49 -13.42 -4.01 -11.29
C PRO A 49 -12.10 -4.76 -11.05
N PHE A 50 -11.48 -4.59 -9.88
CA PHE A 50 -10.12 -5.07 -9.61
C PHE A 50 -10.05 -6.15 -8.52
N TRP A 51 -11.18 -6.71 -8.07
CA TRP A 51 -11.17 -7.78 -7.06
C TRP A 51 -10.36 -9.01 -7.50
N GLN A 52 -10.42 -9.36 -8.78
CA GLN A 52 -9.64 -10.45 -9.36
C GLN A 52 -8.12 -10.20 -9.22
N GLU A 53 -7.66 -8.98 -9.51
CA GLU A 53 -6.26 -8.57 -9.40
C GLU A 53 -5.81 -8.50 -7.93
N VAL A 54 -6.63 -7.95 -7.05
CA VAL A 54 -6.34 -7.89 -5.60
C VAL A 54 -6.17 -9.31 -5.07
N TYR A 55 -7.12 -10.20 -5.34
CA TYR A 55 -7.04 -11.59 -4.86
C TYR A 55 -5.81 -12.32 -5.42
N HIS A 56 -5.45 -12.08 -6.68
CA HIS A 56 -4.23 -12.63 -7.27
C HIS A 56 -2.96 -12.08 -6.59
N THR A 57 -2.92 -10.77 -6.36
CA THR A 57 -1.76 -10.07 -5.77
C THR A 57 -1.49 -10.54 -4.36
N GLU A 58 -2.51 -10.62 -3.49
CA GLU A 58 -2.36 -11.13 -2.11
C GLU A 58 -1.82 -12.56 -2.08
N ARG A 59 -2.35 -13.43 -2.96
CA ARG A 59 -1.87 -14.82 -3.07
C ARG A 59 -0.41 -14.87 -3.53
N ARG A 60 -0.04 -13.98 -4.46
CA ARG A 60 1.32 -13.88 -4.97
C ARG A 60 2.28 -13.32 -3.90
N ALA A 61 1.84 -12.35 -3.10
CA ALA A 61 2.59 -11.79 -1.98
C ALA A 61 3.00 -12.90 -0.99
N GLY A 62 2.03 -13.66 -0.49
CA GLY A 62 2.30 -14.79 0.42
C GLY A 62 3.28 -15.81 -0.17
N ALA A 63 3.10 -16.16 -1.46
CA ALA A 63 4.00 -17.10 -2.13
C ALA A 63 5.44 -16.58 -2.28
N ILE A 64 5.64 -15.28 -2.55
CA ILE A 64 6.96 -14.65 -2.63
C ILE A 64 7.65 -14.69 -1.27
N VAL A 65 6.94 -14.33 -0.20
CA VAL A 65 7.49 -14.31 1.16
C VAL A 65 7.85 -15.72 1.62
N ASP A 66 6.98 -16.70 1.37
CA ASP A 66 7.24 -18.11 1.70
C ASP A 66 8.44 -18.69 0.95
N ALA A 67 8.56 -18.38 -0.34
CA ALA A 67 9.68 -18.84 -1.14
C ALA A 67 11.01 -18.22 -0.66
N PHE A 68 10.99 -16.96 -0.23
CA PHE A 68 12.20 -16.26 0.22
C PHE A 68 12.63 -16.65 1.65
N THR A 69 11.67 -16.91 2.56
CA THR A 69 11.91 -17.13 4.00
C THR A 69 13.04 -18.14 4.31
N PRO A 70 13.11 -19.33 3.67
CA PRO A 70 14.16 -20.32 3.94
C PRO A 70 15.58 -19.83 3.65
N HIS A 71 15.73 -18.82 2.79
CA HIS A 71 17.03 -18.25 2.40
C HIS A 71 17.56 -17.20 3.38
N VAL A 72 16.78 -16.86 4.42
CA VAL A 72 17.18 -15.89 5.44
C VAL A 72 18.02 -16.57 6.51
N ALA A 73 19.30 -16.16 6.61
CA ALA A 73 20.27 -16.78 7.50
C ALA A 73 20.10 -16.38 8.98
N ASP A 74 19.76 -15.11 9.25
CA ASP A 74 19.57 -14.62 10.62
C ASP A 74 18.23 -15.15 11.18
N PRO A 75 18.23 -15.91 12.28
CA PRO A 75 17.04 -16.61 12.74
C PRO A 75 15.94 -15.66 13.20
N VAL A 76 16.28 -14.51 13.79
CA VAL A 76 15.30 -13.53 14.28
C VAL A 76 14.63 -12.83 13.11
N VAL A 77 15.40 -12.47 12.08
CA VAL A 77 14.85 -11.88 10.85
C VAL A 77 14.01 -12.89 10.09
N ARG A 78 14.45 -14.16 10.04
CA ARG A 78 13.69 -15.24 9.39
C ARG A 78 12.34 -15.46 10.06
N GLU A 79 12.28 -15.43 11.40
CA GLU A 79 11.03 -15.56 12.14
C GLU A 79 10.07 -14.39 11.84
N ALA A 80 10.57 -13.15 11.80
CA ALA A 80 9.75 -12.00 11.43
C ALA A 80 9.25 -12.08 9.98
N ILE A 81 10.08 -12.51 9.02
CA ILE A 81 9.64 -12.72 7.62
C ILE A 81 8.63 -13.87 7.53
N ALA A 82 8.79 -14.94 8.32
CA ALA A 82 7.82 -16.03 8.36
C ALA A 82 6.45 -15.56 8.89
N LEU A 83 6.45 -14.69 9.90
CA LEU A 83 5.22 -14.05 10.38
C LEU A 83 4.59 -13.17 9.30
N GLN A 84 5.38 -12.37 8.58
CA GLN A 84 4.87 -11.62 7.43
C GLN A 84 4.19 -12.57 6.43
N GLY A 85 4.86 -13.65 6.02
CA GLY A 85 4.26 -14.61 5.08
C GLY A 85 2.95 -15.23 5.57
N LEU A 86 2.78 -15.42 6.89
CA LEU A 86 1.51 -15.82 7.48
C LEU A 86 0.43 -14.75 7.31
N GLU A 87 0.74 -13.49 7.57
CA GLU A 87 -0.19 -12.36 7.41
C GLU A 87 -0.60 -12.18 5.95
N GLU A 88 0.34 -12.22 5.00
CA GLU A 88 0.06 -12.12 3.56
C GLU A 88 -0.89 -13.24 3.07
N ARG A 89 -0.66 -14.49 3.52
CA ARG A 89 -1.58 -15.59 3.19
C ARG A 89 -2.96 -15.35 3.80
N ARG A 90 -3.02 -14.78 5.01
CA ARG A 90 -4.28 -14.45 5.68
C ARG A 90 -5.01 -13.31 4.97
N HIS A 91 -4.32 -12.34 4.37
CA HIS A 91 -4.95 -11.32 3.52
C HIS A 91 -5.65 -11.98 2.33
N ALA A 92 -4.98 -12.91 1.64
CA ALA A 92 -5.59 -13.67 0.55
C ALA A 92 -6.83 -14.46 1.02
N ASP A 93 -6.78 -15.08 2.21
CA ASP A 93 -7.93 -15.77 2.79
C ASP A 93 -9.08 -14.83 3.16
N LEU A 94 -8.79 -13.63 3.67
CA LEU A 94 -9.79 -12.60 3.95
C LEU A 94 -10.51 -12.16 2.67
N ILE A 95 -9.76 -11.92 1.59
CA ILE A 95 -10.33 -11.58 0.29
C ILE A 95 -11.16 -12.74 -0.26
N ARG A 96 -10.69 -14.00 -0.12
CA ARG A 96 -11.45 -15.19 -0.50
C ARG A 96 -12.80 -15.28 0.25
N VAL A 97 -12.80 -15.08 1.57
CA VAL A 97 -14.03 -15.08 2.38
C VAL A 97 -15.00 -14.01 1.92
N MET A 98 -14.50 -12.80 1.66
CA MET A 98 -15.32 -11.71 1.15
C MET A 98 -15.94 -12.04 -0.22
N ILE A 99 -15.14 -12.63 -1.11
CA ILE A 99 -15.59 -13.08 -2.44
C ILE A 99 -16.74 -14.09 -2.32
N GLU A 100 -16.54 -15.14 -1.52
CA GLU A 100 -17.54 -16.20 -1.31
C GLU A 100 -18.81 -15.67 -0.64
N ARG A 101 -18.65 -14.85 0.41
CA ARG A 101 -19.76 -14.34 1.21
C ARG A 101 -20.65 -13.37 0.44
N TYR A 102 -20.05 -12.50 -0.37
CA TYR A 102 -20.79 -11.45 -1.08
C TYR A 102 -21.00 -11.74 -2.56
N GLY A 103 -20.52 -12.88 -3.07
CA GLY A 103 -20.71 -13.28 -4.47
C GLY A 103 -20.02 -12.33 -5.44
N ILE A 104 -18.76 -12.02 -5.19
CA ILE A 104 -17.91 -11.20 -6.07
C ILE A 104 -17.40 -12.09 -7.22
N ASP A 105 -17.39 -11.58 -8.46
CA ASP A 105 -16.81 -12.29 -9.61
C ASP A 105 -15.28 -12.18 -9.61
N ALA A 106 -14.64 -12.95 -8.73
CA ALA A 106 -13.20 -13.11 -8.68
C ALA A 106 -12.87 -14.56 -8.32
N THR A 107 -11.92 -15.16 -9.03
CA THR A 107 -11.59 -16.58 -8.89
C THR A 107 -10.09 -16.76 -8.65
N ALA A 108 -9.70 -17.89 -8.07
CA ALA A 108 -8.27 -18.16 -7.87
C ALA A 108 -7.58 -18.42 -9.21
N GLN A 109 -6.75 -17.48 -9.67
CA GLN A 109 -5.92 -17.65 -10.86
C GLN A 109 -4.62 -18.42 -10.54
N PRO A 110 -4.05 -19.18 -11.50
CA PRO A 110 -2.74 -19.80 -11.30
C PRO A 110 -1.66 -18.73 -11.03
N LEU A 111 -0.82 -18.96 -10.03
CA LEU A 111 0.32 -18.08 -9.76
C LEU A 111 1.42 -18.33 -10.79
N GLU A 112 2.05 -17.27 -11.29
CA GLU A 112 3.20 -17.40 -12.17
C GLU A 112 4.40 -17.97 -11.40
N ALA A 113 5.24 -18.74 -12.10
CA ALA A 113 6.43 -19.33 -11.53
C ALA A 113 7.30 -18.28 -10.80
N MET A 114 7.87 -18.68 -9.66
CA MET A 114 8.79 -17.83 -8.94
C MET A 114 10.02 -17.55 -9.78
N PRO A 115 10.54 -16.31 -9.79
CA PRO A 115 11.76 -16.00 -10.51
C PRO A 115 12.97 -16.65 -9.84
N ASP A 116 14.05 -16.86 -10.61
CA ASP A 116 15.29 -17.46 -10.10
C ASP A 116 15.91 -16.68 -8.93
N ASP A 117 15.81 -15.35 -8.96
CA ASP A 117 16.30 -14.45 -7.92
C ASP A 117 15.17 -14.11 -6.92
N LEU A 118 14.95 -15.04 -5.98
CA LEU A 118 13.93 -14.92 -4.93
C LEU A 118 14.13 -13.71 -4.02
N GLU A 119 15.37 -13.34 -3.75
CA GLU A 119 15.65 -12.17 -2.93
C GLU A 119 15.26 -10.88 -3.64
N LYS A 120 15.60 -10.76 -4.92
CA LYS A 120 15.15 -9.62 -5.72
C LYS A 120 13.64 -9.60 -5.83
N ALA A 121 12.98 -10.75 -5.93
CA ALA A 121 11.52 -10.83 -5.94
C ALA A 121 10.92 -10.27 -4.64
N PHE A 122 11.46 -10.67 -3.48
CA PHE A 122 11.06 -10.15 -2.18
C PHE A 122 11.30 -8.64 -2.04
N ILE A 123 12.42 -8.14 -2.55
CA ILE A 123 12.71 -6.69 -2.54
C ILE A 123 11.79 -5.93 -3.49
N ASP A 124 11.54 -6.46 -4.68
CA ASP A 124 10.59 -5.89 -5.63
C ASP A 124 9.19 -5.84 -5.01
N PHE A 125 8.77 -6.90 -4.33
CA PHE A 125 7.52 -7.00 -3.58
C PHE A 125 7.44 -5.92 -2.48
N GLY A 126 8.36 -5.86 -1.53
CA GLY A 126 8.26 -4.90 -0.42
C GLY A 126 8.32 -3.42 -0.84
N PHE A 127 9.02 -3.08 -1.93
CA PHE A 127 8.93 -1.72 -2.52
C PHE A 127 7.62 -1.48 -3.28
N GLY A 128 7.01 -2.53 -3.83
CA GLY A 128 5.63 -2.54 -4.34
C GLY A 128 4.65 -2.21 -3.22
N GLU A 129 4.72 -2.95 -2.12
CA GLU A 129 3.87 -2.71 -0.93
C GLU A 129 3.99 -1.28 -0.40
N CYS A 130 5.20 -0.71 -0.38
CA CYS A 130 5.36 0.69 0.00
C CYS A 130 4.58 1.67 -0.91
N LEU A 131 4.46 1.36 -2.20
CA LEU A 131 3.69 2.14 -3.17
C LEU A 131 2.19 1.89 -3.04
N ASP A 132 1.82 0.62 -2.97
CA ASP A 132 0.43 0.17 -2.96
C ASP A 132 -0.25 0.57 -1.64
N SER A 133 0.40 0.37 -0.49
CA SER A 133 -0.04 0.89 0.80
C SER A 133 -0.24 2.41 0.77
N PHE A 134 0.71 3.19 0.23
CA PHE A 134 0.61 4.66 0.23
C PHE A 134 -0.62 5.17 -0.55
N LEU A 135 -0.90 4.57 -1.71
CA LEU A 135 -2.07 4.89 -2.52
C LEU A 135 -3.36 4.33 -1.90
N GLY A 136 -3.31 3.09 -1.39
CA GLY A 136 -4.39 2.40 -0.71
C GLY A 136 -4.90 3.16 0.50
N PHE A 137 -4.02 3.71 1.33
CA PHE A 137 -4.41 4.53 2.49
C PHE A 137 -5.28 5.73 2.12
N GLY A 138 -4.95 6.42 1.02
CA GLY A 138 -5.76 7.53 0.51
C GLY A 138 -7.07 7.06 -0.08
N ALA A 139 -7.04 6.03 -0.94
CA ALA A 139 -8.23 5.48 -1.60
C ALA A 139 -9.26 5.00 -0.58
N PHE A 140 -8.79 4.26 0.43
CA PHE A 140 -9.59 3.73 1.52
C PHE A 140 -10.24 4.85 2.36
N LYS A 141 -9.47 5.89 2.68
CA LYS A 141 -9.99 7.06 3.38
C LYS A 141 -11.08 7.76 2.59
N THR A 142 -10.88 7.96 1.29
CA THR A 142 -11.88 8.60 0.43
C THR A 142 -13.12 7.73 0.32
N ALA A 143 -12.99 6.41 0.11
CA ALA A 143 -14.11 5.49 0.00
C ALA A 143 -14.96 5.41 1.29
N ARG A 144 -14.31 5.39 2.47
CA ARG A 144 -15.00 5.44 3.77
C ARG A 144 -15.71 6.77 3.99
N GLN A 145 -15.08 7.89 3.61
CA GLN A 145 -15.68 9.22 3.72
C GLN A 145 -16.87 9.44 2.78
N SER A 146 -16.90 8.77 1.63
CA SER A 146 -18.02 8.83 0.69
C SER A 146 -19.12 7.82 1.01
N GLU A 147 -19.02 7.08 2.12
CA GLU A 147 -19.97 6.01 2.48
C GLU A 147 -20.18 5.04 1.31
N PHE A 148 -19.08 4.71 0.62
CA PHE A 148 -19.11 3.82 -0.55
C PHE A 148 -19.60 2.41 -0.16
N LEU A 149 -19.22 1.95 1.04
CA LEU A 149 -19.64 0.70 1.67
C LEU A 149 -19.98 0.98 3.15
N PRO A 150 -20.67 0.06 3.85
CA PRO A 150 -20.95 0.22 5.27
C PRO A 150 -19.67 0.27 6.12
N ASP A 151 -19.69 1.07 7.18
CA ASP A 151 -18.54 1.31 8.07
C ASP A 151 -17.96 0.01 8.67
N ALA A 152 -18.85 -0.93 9.02
CA ALA A 152 -18.46 -2.24 9.57
C ALA A 152 -17.59 -3.08 8.61
N LEU A 153 -17.69 -2.89 7.28
CA LEU A 153 -16.80 -3.55 6.33
C LEU A 153 -15.43 -2.86 6.29
N PHE A 154 -15.40 -1.53 6.44
CA PHE A 154 -14.16 -0.78 6.57
C PHE A 154 -13.41 -1.11 7.87
N ASP A 155 -14.11 -1.44 8.96
CA ASP A 155 -13.46 -1.89 10.20
C ASP A 155 -12.68 -3.20 10.01
N ILE A 156 -13.18 -4.12 9.18
CA ILE A 156 -12.46 -5.36 8.81
C ILE A 156 -11.19 -5.01 8.01
N PHE A 157 -11.33 -4.17 6.99
CA PHE A 157 -10.19 -3.78 6.18
C PHE A 157 -9.16 -2.92 6.94
N ASP A 158 -9.55 -2.20 8.00
CA ASP A 158 -8.60 -1.47 8.84
C ASP A 158 -7.60 -2.40 9.54
N MET A 159 -7.99 -3.65 9.86
CA MET A 159 -7.07 -4.66 10.38
C MET A 159 -6.01 -5.02 9.33
N LEU A 160 -6.46 -5.31 8.09
CA LEU A 160 -5.56 -5.57 6.96
C LEU A 160 -4.64 -4.37 6.71
N MET A 161 -5.18 -3.15 6.66
CA MET A 161 -4.39 -1.93 6.49
C MET A 161 -3.36 -1.71 7.61
N PHE A 162 -3.62 -2.20 8.82
CA PHE A 162 -2.64 -2.15 9.90
C PHE A 162 -1.52 -3.17 9.70
N GLU A 163 -1.83 -4.39 9.26
CA GLU A 163 -0.83 -5.40 8.87
C GLU A 163 0.06 -4.89 7.73
N GLU A 164 -0.53 -4.33 6.68
CA GLU A 164 0.21 -3.69 5.57
C GLU A 164 1.15 -2.59 6.05
N THR A 165 0.69 -1.78 7.00
CA THR A 165 1.54 -0.75 7.60
C THR A 165 2.73 -1.36 8.35
N ARG A 166 2.51 -2.47 9.07
CA ARG A 166 3.58 -3.19 9.76
C ARG A 166 4.58 -3.77 8.76
N HIS A 167 4.11 -4.33 7.65
CA HIS A 167 4.95 -4.89 6.57
C HIS A 167 5.88 -3.84 5.97
N ILE A 168 5.36 -2.67 5.57
CA ILE A 168 6.19 -1.63 4.94
C ILE A 168 7.20 -1.01 5.92
N VAL A 169 6.85 -0.89 7.21
CA VAL A 169 7.78 -0.43 8.26
C VAL A 169 8.86 -1.50 8.48
N PHE A 170 8.48 -2.76 8.68
CA PHE A 170 9.43 -3.86 8.82
C PHE A 170 10.39 -3.93 7.62
N PHE A 171 9.85 -3.90 6.40
CA PHE A 171 10.61 -4.00 5.16
C PHE A 171 11.68 -2.91 5.01
N ILE A 172 11.34 -1.64 5.24
CA ILE A 172 12.32 -0.54 5.12
C ILE A 172 13.45 -0.68 6.15
N ASN A 173 13.14 -1.13 7.36
CA ASN A 173 14.13 -1.37 8.40
C ASN A 173 15.01 -2.60 8.11
N TYR A 174 14.40 -3.68 7.61
CA TYR A 174 15.10 -4.86 7.08
C TYR A 174 16.07 -4.47 5.97
N MET A 175 15.63 -3.67 4.98
CA MET A 175 16.48 -3.18 3.91
C MET A 175 17.67 -2.37 4.45
N ALA A 176 17.45 -1.48 5.41
CA ALA A 176 18.53 -0.70 6.01
C ALA A 176 19.60 -1.56 6.70
N TRP A 177 19.16 -2.60 7.42
CA TRP A 177 20.04 -3.58 8.06
C TRP A 177 20.75 -4.46 7.03
N ARG A 178 20.01 -5.11 6.13
CA ARG A 178 20.53 -5.99 5.07
C ARG A 178 21.60 -5.31 4.23
N GLU A 179 21.34 -4.10 3.73
CA GLU A 179 22.31 -3.39 2.90
C GLU A 179 23.59 -3.04 3.68
N LYS A 180 23.48 -2.78 4.99
CA LYS A 180 24.64 -2.54 5.84
C LYS A 180 25.45 -3.82 6.09
N GLN A 181 24.79 -4.96 6.32
CA GLN A 181 25.47 -6.26 6.41
C GLN A 181 26.22 -6.63 5.12
N ARG A 182 25.73 -6.16 3.98
CA ARG A 182 26.41 -6.32 2.67
C ARG A 182 27.49 -5.27 2.39
N GLY A 183 27.80 -4.39 3.34
CA GLY A 183 28.83 -3.36 3.19
C GLY A 183 28.47 -2.23 2.21
N LEU A 184 27.19 -2.03 1.88
CA LEU A 184 26.82 -0.92 1.00
C LEU A 184 26.86 0.41 1.75
N GLY A 185 27.63 1.35 1.21
CA GLY A 185 27.65 2.74 1.68
C GLY A 185 26.33 3.49 1.45
N PRO A 186 26.06 4.60 2.17
CA PRO A 186 24.80 5.35 2.13
C PRO A 186 24.30 5.72 0.72
N VAL A 187 25.19 6.19 -0.15
CA VAL A 187 24.85 6.60 -1.53
C VAL A 187 24.32 5.42 -2.34
N ARG A 188 25.03 4.28 -2.31
CA ARG A 188 24.63 3.07 -3.05
C ARG A 188 23.30 2.51 -2.54
N ARG A 189 23.05 2.59 -1.23
CA ARG A 189 21.76 2.22 -0.62
C ARG A 189 20.63 3.06 -1.17
N THR A 190 20.77 4.39 -1.16
CA THR A 190 19.76 5.31 -1.70
C THR A 190 19.49 5.06 -3.18
N MET A 191 20.54 4.92 -4.01
CA MET A 191 20.37 4.63 -5.44
C MET A 191 19.63 3.30 -5.68
N LYS A 192 19.94 2.29 -4.87
CA LYS A 192 19.27 0.98 -4.96
C LYS A 192 17.79 1.09 -4.60
N SER A 193 17.44 1.78 -3.50
CA SER A 193 16.04 2.02 -3.15
C SER A 193 15.29 2.79 -4.24
N LEU A 194 15.89 3.85 -4.80
CA LEU A 194 15.30 4.60 -5.91
C LEU A 194 15.06 3.72 -7.15
N ARG A 195 16.00 2.82 -7.47
CA ARG A 195 15.83 1.86 -8.56
C ARG A 195 14.63 0.93 -8.31
N PHE A 196 14.47 0.39 -7.10
CA PHE A 196 13.36 -0.50 -6.80
C PHE A 196 12.01 0.24 -6.75
N TYR A 197 11.95 1.45 -6.21
CA TYR A 197 10.76 2.29 -6.34
C TYR A 197 10.43 2.62 -7.80
N GLY A 198 11.42 2.89 -8.64
CA GLY A 198 11.22 3.07 -10.09
C GLY A 198 10.66 1.82 -10.77
N ARG A 199 11.10 0.63 -10.33
CA ARG A 199 10.54 -0.65 -10.79
C ARG A 199 9.10 -0.86 -10.33
N ALA A 200 8.79 -0.56 -9.07
CA ALA A 200 7.44 -0.61 -8.53
C ALA A 200 6.50 0.31 -9.31
N GLY A 201 6.89 1.57 -9.52
CA GLY A 201 6.14 2.52 -10.35
C GLY A 201 5.97 2.04 -11.80
N GLY A 202 6.99 1.43 -12.39
CA GLY A 202 6.91 0.83 -13.72
C GLY A 202 5.90 -0.32 -13.81
N ARG A 203 5.84 -1.20 -12.80
CA ARG A 203 4.84 -2.27 -12.71
C ARG A 203 3.43 -1.70 -12.56
N LEU A 204 3.24 -0.74 -11.66
CA LEU A 204 1.96 -0.06 -11.48
C LEU A 204 1.47 0.56 -12.80
N MET A 205 2.33 1.30 -13.50
CA MET A 205 1.99 1.87 -14.82
C MET A 205 1.68 0.80 -15.87
N GLY A 206 2.37 -0.33 -15.84
CA GLY A 206 2.09 -1.48 -16.71
C GLY A 206 0.73 -2.12 -16.43
N MET A 207 0.34 -2.24 -15.16
CA MET A 207 -1.00 -2.71 -14.77
C MET A 207 -2.07 -1.74 -15.28
N VAL A 208 -1.90 -0.43 -15.04
CA VAL A 208 -2.85 0.60 -15.52
C VAL A 208 -3.04 0.56 -17.03
N LYS A 209 -1.95 0.35 -17.79
CA LYS A 209 -2.04 0.26 -19.26
C LYS A 209 -2.80 -0.98 -19.72
N ARG A 210 -2.60 -2.14 -19.07
CA ARG A 210 -3.31 -3.37 -19.41
C ARG A 210 -4.81 -3.26 -19.15
N GLY A 211 -5.23 -2.64 -18.04
CA GLY A 211 -6.65 -2.39 -17.78
C GLY A 211 -7.30 -1.30 -18.64
N GLN A 212 -6.54 -0.59 -19.49
CA GLN A 212 -7.07 0.33 -20.48
C GLN A 212 -7.31 -0.32 -21.85
N GLU A 213 -6.71 -1.49 -22.12
CA GLU A 213 -7.02 -2.26 -23.32
C GLU A 213 -8.39 -2.93 -23.16
N PRO A 214 -9.22 -3.01 -24.22
CA PRO A 214 -10.49 -3.72 -24.16
C PRO A 214 -10.24 -5.22 -23.97
N ASN A 215 -10.20 -5.64 -22.71
CA ASN A 215 -10.21 -7.03 -22.26
C ASN A 215 -11.53 -7.30 -21.52
N ASP A 216 -11.77 -8.52 -21.04
CA ASP A 216 -13.00 -9.00 -20.39
C ASP A 216 -13.40 -8.28 -19.07
N GLY A 217 -12.93 -7.05 -18.82
CA GLY A 217 -13.25 -6.23 -17.65
C GLY A 217 -12.51 -6.62 -16.36
N LYS A 218 -11.50 -7.50 -16.47
CA LYS A 218 -10.79 -8.12 -15.32
C LYS A 218 -9.41 -7.54 -15.03
N ASP A 219 -8.92 -6.60 -15.85
CA ASP A 219 -7.60 -5.99 -15.71
C ASP A 219 -7.68 -4.55 -15.17
N PHE A 220 -6.72 -4.24 -14.29
CA PHE A 220 -6.66 -3.04 -13.45
C PHE A 220 -6.55 -1.71 -14.22
N ALA A 221 -7.52 -0.81 -14.00
CA ALA A 221 -7.35 0.61 -14.28
C ALA A 221 -7.49 1.41 -12.97
N VAL A 222 -6.37 1.92 -12.43
CA VAL A 222 -6.37 2.99 -11.39
C VAL A 222 -7.28 4.16 -11.81
N THR A 223 -7.39 4.39 -13.11
CA THR A 223 -8.29 5.40 -13.67
C THR A 223 -9.77 5.04 -13.55
N GLN A 224 -10.16 3.77 -13.54
CA GLN A 224 -11.55 3.35 -13.32
C GLN A 224 -11.97 3.46 -11.85
N ALA A 225 -11.09 3.16 -10.88
CA ALA A 225 -11.35 3.45 -9.47
C ALA A 225 -11.64 4.96 -9.22
N ASN A 226 -10.96 5.84 -9.98
CA ASN A 226 -11.21 7.29 -9.97
C ASN A 226 -12.53 7.70 -10.64
N MET A 227 -13.18 6.82 -11.42
CA MET A 227 -14.48 7.09 -12.06
C MET A 227 -15.67 6.74 -11.16
N PHE A 228 -15.46 5.98 -10.06
CA PHE A 228 -16.53 5.60 -9.12
C PHE A 228 -16.74 6.59 -7.96
N LEU A 229 -15.90 7.63 -7.86
CA LEU A 229 -16.06 8.68 -6.86
C LEU A 229 -16.54 9.97 -7.54
N GLU A 230 -17.86 10.22 -7.48
CA GLU A 230 -18.41 11.53 -7.83
C GLU A 230 -17.65 12.63 -7.07
N GLY A 231 -17.11 13.62 -7.78
CA GLY A 231 -16.35 14.72 -7.16
C GLY A 231 -14.88 14.44 -6.85
N PHE A 232 -14.26 13.44 -7.50
CA PHE A 232 -12.83 13.16 -7.36
C PHE A 232 -11.96 14.41 -7.58
N SER A 233 -11.21 14.78 -6.54
CA SER A 233 -10.18 15.81 -6.61
C SER A 233 -8.82 15.15 -6.42
N PHE A 234 -8.02 15.11 -7.49
CA PHE A 234 -6.67 14.57 -7.44
C PHE A 234 -5.84 15.19 -6.31
N ARG A 235 -6.00 16.50 -6.08
CA ARG A 235 -5.33 17.19 -4.97
C ARG A 235 -5.77 16.65 -3.62
N ARG A 236 -7.07 16.41 -3.42
CA ARG A 236 -7.62 15.86 -2.18
C ARG A 236 -7.14 14.42 -1.97
N PHE A 237 -7.14 13.60 -3.01
CA PHE A 237 -6.62 12.24 -2.95
C PHE A 237 -5.14 12.20 -2.52
N VAL A 238 -4.27 13.04 -3.10
CA VAL A 238 -2.86 13.12 -2.69
C VAL A 238 -2.72 13.63 -1.24
N GLU A 239 -3.59 14.55 -0.81
CA GLU A 239 -3.62 15.03 0.57
C GLU A 239 -4.05 13.93 1.55
N ASP A 240 -5.05 13.14 1.19
CA ASP A 240 -5.52 11.99 1.98
C ASP A 240 -4.42 10.92 2.08
N CYS A 241 -3.76 10.56 0.97
CA CYS A 241 -2.59 9.65 0.98
C CYS A 241 -1.51 10.16 1.95
N TYR A 242 -1.14 11.44 1.85
CA TYR A 242 -0.09 12.05 2.67
C TYR A 242 -0.44 12.03 4.17
N ARG A 243 -1.67 12.42 4.52
CA ARG A 243 -2.13 12.51 5.92
C ARG A 243 -2.31 11.13 6.54
N GLU A 244 -2.93 10.21 5.81
CA GLU A 244 -3.18 8.86 6.32
C GLU A 244 -1.90 8.04 6.45
N ASN A 245 -0.93 8.23 5.56
CA ASN A 245 0.41 7.67 5.77
C ASN A 245 1.03 8.19 7.07
N ALA A 246 1.01 9.51 7.31
CA ALA A 246 1.57 10.08 8.54
C ALA A 246 0.86 9.59 9.81
N ARG A 247 -0.48 9.49 9.78
CA ARG A 247 -1.28 8.95 10.89
C ARG A 247 -0.89 7.50 11.20
N ARG A 248 -0.83 6.64 10.18
CA ARG A 248 -0.46 5.22 10.33
C ARG A 248 0.97 5.04 10.84
N MET A 249 1.91 5.80 10.31
CA MET A 249 3.31 5.78 10.76
C MET A 249 3.49 6.19 12.23
N SER A 250 2.59 7.01 12.80
CA SER A 250 2.67 7.42 14.21
C SER A 250 2.39 6.31 15.22
N ALA A 251 1.87 5.16 14.78
CA ALA A 251 1.63 4.00 15.64
C ALA A 251 2.91 3.21 15.98
N PHE A 252 4.04 3.52 15.33
CA PHE A 252 5.29 2.78 15.44
C PHE A 252 6.34 3.54 16.26
N ASP A 253 7.25 2.80 16.88
CA ASP A 253 8.40 3.35 17.59
C ASP A 253 9.14 4.40 16.74
N PRO A 254 9.36 5.62 17.28
CA PRO A 254 9.96 6.74 16.55
C PRO A 254 11.44 6.53 16.18
N ASP A 255 12.13 5.56 16.80
CA ASP A 255 13.51 5.20 16.47
C ASP A 255 13.58 4.26 15.24
N LEU A 256 12.45 3.74 14.76
CA LEU A 256 12.40 3.02 13.48
C LEU A 256 12.38 3.94 12.26
N MET A 257 12.95 3.43 11.17
CA MET A 257 12.79 4.05 9.86
C MET A 257 11.36 3.88 9.35
N GLN A 258 10.92 4.85 8.54
CA GLN A 258 9.61 4.85 7.87
C GLN A 258 9.80 5.06 6.36
N PRO A 259 8.90 4.56 5.51
CA PRO A 259 8.89 4.88 4.08
C PRO A 259 8.70 6.40 3.88
N ARG A 260 9.73 7.09 3.35
CA ARG A 260 9.73 8.56 3.21
C ARG A 260 9.66 9.08 1.77
N LEU A 261 9.91 8.23 0.77
CA LEU A 261 10.00 8.70 -0.62
C LEU A 261 8.65 9.23 -1.13
N LEU A 262 7.60 8.43 -1.04
CA LEU A 262 6.27 8.81 -1.54
C LEU A 262 5.64 9.97 -0.75
N PRO A 263 5.72 10.01 0.59
CA PRO A 263 5.31 11.20 1.35
C PRO A 263 6.08 12.46 0.96
N ALA A 264 7.38 12.37 0.67
CA ALA A 264 8.16 13.51 0.21
C ALA A 264 7.72 14.00 -1.18
N ILE A 265 7.48 13.09 -2.13
CA ILE A 265 6.96 13.44 -3.46
C ILE A 265 5.58 14.07 -3.35
N ALA A 266 4.67 13.48 -2.57
CA ALA A 266 3.33 14.02 -2.33
C ALA A 266 3.39 15.41 -1.69
N GLY A 267 4.26 15.60 -0.69
CA GLY A 267 4.48 16.90 -0.06
C GLY A 267 4.98 17.97 -1.04
N LEU A 268 5.88 17.62 -1.96
CA LEU A 268 6.33 18.51 -3.03
C LEU A 268 5.21 18.83 -4.02
N ALA A 269 4.45 17.83 -4.46
CA ALA A 269 3.30 18.01 -5.34
C ALA A 269 2.24 18.93 -4.72
N LEU A 270 1.90 18.73 -3.44
CA LEU A 270 0.94 19.57 -2.71
C LEU A 270 1.42 21.03 -2.58
N ARG A 271 2.71 21.26 -2.34
CA ARG A 271 3.30 22.60 -2.33
C ARG A 271 3.25 23.25 -3.72
N GLY A 272 3.58 22.48 -4.77
CA GLY A 272 3.51 22.94 -6.16
C GLY A 272 2.09 23.35 -6.57
N MET A 273 1.09 22.51 -6.26
CA MET A 273 -0.32 22.82 -6.52
C MET A 273 -0.79 24.08 -5.78
N LYS A 274 -0.41 24.24 -4.50
CA LYS A 274 -0.73 25.45 -3.72
C LYS A 274 -0.10 26.72 -4.33
N ALA A 275 1.16 26.65 -4.75
CA ALA A 275 1.85 27.78 -5.38
C ALA A 275 1.22 28.15 -6.73
N TRP A 276 0.83 27.15 -7.52
CA TRP A 276 0.13 27.34 -8.80
C TRP A 276 -1.24 28.02 -8.62
N ASP A 277 -2.04 27.56 -7.65
CA ASP A 277 -3.34 28.18 -7.35
C ASP A 277 -3.19 29.63 -6.87
N ALA A 278 -2.18 29.90 -6.03
CA ALA A 278 -1.86 31.24 -5.57
C ALA A 278 -1.43 32.17 -6.72
N ALA A 279 -0.68 31.66 -7.70
CA ALA A 279 -0.26 32.42 -8.88
C ALA A 279 -1.41 32.71 -9.86
N ARG A 280 -2.49 31.90 -9.88
CA ARG A 280 -3.68 32.12 -10.73
C ARG A 280 -4.76 32.99 -10.09
N SER A 281 -4.76 33.13 -8.77
CA SER A 281 -5.71 33.96 -8.02
C SER A 281 -5.75 35.45 -8.41
N PRO A 282 -4.64 36.14 -8.78
CA PRO A 282 -4.67 37.54 -9.19
C PRO A 282 -5.41 37.79 -10.51
N TRP A 283 -5.40 36.81 -11.43
CA TRP A 283 -5.93 36.98 -12.79
C TRP A 283 -7.44 36.73 -12.90
N ARG A 284 -8.05 36.10 -11.89
CA ARG A 284 -9.48 35.81 -11.87
C ARG A 284 -10.34 36.97 -11.36
N LYS A 285 -9.73 37.96 -10.67
CA LYS A 285 -10.41 39.19 -10.25
C LYS A 285 -10.52 40.24 -11.37
N SER A 286 -9.61 40.26 -12.34
CA SER A 286 -9.68 41.21 -13.47
C SER A 286 -10.64 40.76 -14.58
N ALA A 287 -10.76 39.44 -14.84
CA ALA A 287 -11.63 38.93 -15.90
C ALA A 287 -13.15 39.07 -15.60
N HIS A 288 -13.53 39.38 -14.36
CA HIS A 288 -14.94 39.59 -13.99
C HIS A 288 -15.36 41.07 -14.05
N ILE A 289 -14.41 42.00 -14.16
CA ILE A 289 -14.67 43.44 -14.25
C ILE A 289 -14.91 43.85 -15.71
N ASP A 290 -14.25 43.19 -16.68
CA ASP A 290 -14.38 43.56 -18.10
C ASP A 290 -15.62 42.99 -18.83
N ARG A 291 -16.40 42.09 -18.20
CA ARG A 291 -17.65 41.55 -18.79
C ARG A 291 -18.93 42.28 -18.37
N LYS A 292 -18.83 43.36 -17.60
CA LYS A 292 -19.98 44.24 -17.28
C LYS A 292 -19.92 45.60 -18.00
N ALA A 293 -18.99 45.78 -18.93
CA ALA A 293 -18.78 47.03 -19.67
C ALA A 293 -18.92 46.87 -21.20
N ALA A 294 -19.70 45.88 -21.66
CA ALA A 294 -20.09 45.74 -23.08
C ALA A 294 -21.58 45.44 -23.17
#